data_AF-A0AAW6I9E1-F1
#
_entry.id   AF-A0AAW6I9E1-F1
#
_cell.length_a   1.000
_cell.length_b   1.000
_cell.length_c   1.000
_cell.angle_alpha   90.00
_cell.angle_beta   90.00
_cell.angle_gamma   90.00
#
_symmetry.space_group_name_H-M   'P 1'
#
loop_
_entity.id
_entity.type
_entity.pdbx_description
1 polymer ?
#
loop_
_entity_poly.entity_id
_entity_poly.type
_entity_poly.pdbx_seq_one_letter_code
_entity_poly.pdbx_strand_id
1 'polypeptide(L)'
;MKTVKEFQAEVKKEESVLNQLVKRGANAEVIEAQKRSVAKVKAELEEIKNTPTEKAIQSTATAGFITFDVVKDGKTTKESKKIAFVKHNRPVDTKRVDKYIYIIAQDKYEKAYPIIVAEAEKVLEKEYTVVDVNGNTIDKSTATDYYVVLDGQHRGTAFAKLAAAGEAIEIPNVHIRNKENIGEYLTDINEAAKSWDNKDKFAVAGLTTENEVIKTISEKIGEGFNPSTASLIYLGKKLNASLLNKVLKGEEIKLPKGATFNKERGDKFIILCKAAGMSVEQITKRYYIEGFNSFALSTNEDKAFGALKEIGKLTDSMAKIKSVKEGDNFISLLKDCMTIAEQGLGDR
;
A
#
# COMPACT_ATOMS: atom_id res chain seq x y z
N MET A 1 -1.16 -10.70 -15.22
CA MET A 1 -0.45 -10.26 -16.45
C MET A 1 0.81 -9.54 -16.02
N LYS A 2 1.97 -9.89 -16.58
CA LYS A 2 3.24 -9.22 -16.29
C LYS A 2 3.18 -7.76 -16.81
N THR A 3 3.66 -6.82 -16.01
CA THR A 3 3.79 -5.39 -16.32
C THR A 3 4.95 -5.14 -17.30
N VAL A 4 4.96 -3.98 -17.96
CA VAL A 4 6.09 -3.56 -18.82
C VAL A 4 7.43 -3.65 -18.10
N LYS A 5 7.49 -3.29 -16.80
CA LYS A 5 8.72 -3.38 -16.01
C LYS A 5 9.21 -4.81 -15.83
N GLU A 6 8.29 -5.77 -15.69
CA GLU A 6 8.64 -7.19 -15.54
C GLU A 6 9.18 -7.74 -16.87
N PHE A 7 8.56 -7.41 -18.01
CA PHE A 7 9.09 -7.75 -19.32
C PHE A 7 10.45 -7.09 -19.60
N GLN A 8 10.64 -5.83 -19.21
CA GLN A 8 11.95 -5.17 -19.32
C GLN A 8 13.03 -5.87 -18.48
N ALA A 9 12.69 -6.32 -17.28
CA ALA A 9 13.61 -7.07 -16.43
C ALA A 9 13.95 -8.44 -17.03
N GLU A 10 12.97 -9.10 -17.64
CA GLU A 10 13.14 -10.38 -18.34
C GLU A 10 14.01 -10.24 -19.58
N VAL A 11 13.79 -9.22 -20.42
CA VAL A 11 14.68 -8.91 -21.57
C VAL A 11 16.12 -8.73 -21.09
N LYS A 12 16.35 -7.91 -20.05
CA LYS A 12 17.70 -7.70 -19.50
C LYS A 12 18.35 -8.99 -19.00
N LYS A 13 17.55 -9.88 -18.37
CA LYS A 13 18.02 -11.17 -17.90
C LYS A 13 18.42 -12.07 -19.07
N GLU A 14 17.56 -12.20 -20.08
CA GLU A 14 17.83 -13.03 -21.26
C GLU A 14 19.02 -12.51 -22.08
N GLU A 15 19.19 -11.18 -22.20
CA GLU A 15 20.36 -10.56 -22.82
C GLU A 15 21.64 -10.81 -22.02
N SER A 16 21.57 -10.76 -20.69
CA SER A 16 22.71 -11.08 -19.83
C SER A 16 23.15 -12.54 -19.99
N VAL A 17 22.20 -13.48 -20.06
CA VAL A 17 22.46 -14.90 -20.32
C VAL A 17 23.12 -15.07 -21.69
N LEU A 18 22.59 -14.43 -22.74
CA LEU A 18 23.17 -14.47 -24.08
C LEU A 18 24.62 -13.99 -24.08
N ASN A 19 24.90 -12.84 -23.43
CA ASN A 19 26.24 -12.29 -23.33
C ASN A 19 27.22 -13.24 -22.61
N GLN A 20 26.75 -13.95 -21.58
CA GLN A 20 27.57 -14.95 -20.88
C GLN A 20 27.86 -16.18 -21.75
N LEU A 21 26.88 -16.68 -22.50
CA LEU A 21 27.05 -17.82 -23.41
C LEU A 21 28.07 -17.51 -24.50
N VAL A 22 27.98 -16.31 -25.11
CA VAL A 22 28.95 -15.82 -26.10
C VAL A 22 30.35 -15.71 -25.49
N LYS A 23 30.47 -15.09 -24.30
CA LYS A 23 31.77 -14.92 -23.62
C LYS A 23 32.44 -16.25 -23.26
N ARG A 24 31.66 -17.29 -22.95
CA ARG A 24 32.17 -18.62 -22.58
C ARG A 24 32.46 -19.52 -23.78
N GLY A 25 32.20 -19.05 -25.01
CA GLY A 25 32.36 -19.89 -26.21
C GLY A 25 31.42 -21.09 -26.22
N ALA A 26 30.18 -20.92 -25.74
CA ALA A 26 29.18 -21.98 -25.77
C ALA A 26 28.89 -22.45 -27.20
N ASN A 27 28.31 -23.65 -27.35
CA ASN A 27 27.94 -24.20 -28.65
C ASN A 27 27.05 -23.23 -29.44
N ALA A 28 27.31 -23.10 -30.74
CA ALA A 28 26.59 -22.19 -31.64
C ALA A 28 25.06 -22.39 -31.62
N GLU A 29 24.58 -23.64 -31.53
CA GLU A 29 23.15 -23.95 -31.46
C GLU A 29 22.51 -23.40 -30.17
N VAL A 30 23.24 -23.45 -29.05
CA VAL A 30 22.79 -22.91 -27.75
C VAL A 30 22.73 -21.37 -27.79
N ILE A 31 23.71 -20.73 -28.44
CA ILE A 31 23.71 -19.28 -28.64
C ILE A 31 22.53 -18.86 -29.54
N GLU A 32 22.28 -19.57 -30.64
CA GLU A 32 21.17 -19.27 -31.53
C GLU A 32 19.80 -19.51 -30.87
N ALA A 33 19.65 -20.57 -30.07
CA ALA A 33 18.45 -20.78 -29.28
C ALA A 33 18.20 -19.62 -28.30
N GLN A 34 19.25 -19.14 -27.63
CA GLN A 34 19.15 -18.01 -26.71
C GLN A 34 18.83 -16.69 -27.45
N LYS A 35 19.37 -16.46 -28.65
CA LYS A 35 19.00 -15.29 -29.48
C LYS A 35 17.52 -15.30 -29.83
N ARG A 36 16.96 -16.47 -30.18
CA ARG A 36 15.51 -16.63 -30.43
C ARG A 36 14.68 -16.33 -29.17
N SER A 37 15.15 -16.77 -28.00
CA SER A 37 14.51 -16.42 -26.71
C SER A 37 14.47 -14.90 -26.50
N VAL A 38 15.61 -14.22 -26.64
CA VAL A 38 15.71 -12.76 -26.50
C VAL A 38 14.78 -12.05 -27.50
N ALA A 39 14.77 -12.47 -28.77
CA ALA A 39 13.92 -11.88 -29.80
C ALA A 39 12.43 -12.04 -29.47
N LYS A 40 12.03 -13.22 -28.98
CA LYS A 40 10.65 -13.48 -28.55
C LYS A 40 10.23 -12.55 -27.41
N VAL A 41 11.02 -12.46 -26.32
CA VAL A 41 10.68 -11.61 -25.17
C VAL A 41 10.67 -10.12 -25.57
N LYS A 42 11.54 -9.69 -26.50
CA LYS A 42 11.50 -8.33 -27.06
C LYS A 42 10.23 -8.05 -27.86
N ALA A 43 9.78 -8.99 -28.69
CA ALA A 43 8.53 -8.86 -29.43
C ALA A 43 7.33 -8.74 -28.47
N GLU A 44 7.27 -9.60 -27.45
CA GLU A 44 6.23 -9.55 -26.41
C GLU A 44 6.25 -8.20 -25.64
N LEU A 45 7.43 -7.66 -25.35
CA LEU A 45 7.56 -6.33 -24.73
C LEU A 45 7.00 -5.22 -25.62
N GLU A 46 7.28 -5.25 -26.93
CA GLU A 46 6.74 -4.26 -27.86
C GLU A 46 5.23 -4.38 -28.05
N GLU A 47 4.68 -5.60 -28.08
CA GLU A 47 3.23 -5.81 -28.08
C GLU A 47 2.57 -5.19 -26.84
N ILE A 48 3.14 -5.43 -25.65
CA ILE A 48 2.58 -4.93 -24.40
C ILE A 48 2.68 -3.41 -24.30
N LYS A 49 3.80 -2.81 -24.72
CA LYS A 49 3.93 -1.34 -24.80
C LYS A 49 2.87 -0.70 -25.70
N ASN A 50 2.43 -1.43 -26.72
CA ASN A 50 1.43 -0.96 -27.67
C ASN A 50 -0.01 -1.16 -27.20
N THR A 51 -0.23 -1.84 -26.06
CA THR A 51 -1.56 -1.96 -25.46
C THR A 51 -2.12 -0.58 -25.07
N PRO A 52 -3.44 -0.37 -25.17
CA PRO A 52 -4.05 0.89 -24.78
C PRO A 52 -3.76 1.29 -23.32
N THR A 53 -3.67 0.31 -22.42
CA THR A 53 -3.31 0.52 -21.01
C THR A 53 -1.93 1.17 -20.86
N GLU A 54 -0.91 0.61 -21.51
CA GLU A 54 0.46 1.11 -21.39
C GLU A 54 0.66 2.42 -22.16
N LYS A 55 -0.02 2.58 -23.30
CA LYS A 55 -0.12 3.88 -23.99
C LYS A 55 -0.72 4.94 -23.07
N ALA A 56 -1.83 4.65 -22.39
CA ALA A 56 -2.47 5.59 -21.46
C ALA A 56 -1.57 5.96 -20.27
N ILE A 57 -0.81 5.01 -19.72
CA ILE A 57 0.17 5.29 -18.64
C ILE A 57 1.22 6.31 -19.12
N GLN A 58 1.69 6.17 -20.36
CA GLN A 58 2.70 7.05 -20.97
C GLN A 58 2.13 8.39 -21.47
N SER A 59 0.85 8.43 -21.84
CA SER A 59 0.16 9.62 -22.34
C SER A 59 -0.09 10.67 -21.25
N THR A 60 -0.22 11.92 -21.68
CA THR A 60 -0.90 12.97 -20.90
C THR A 60 -2.42 12.77 -20.96
N ALA A 61 -3.15 13.35 -20.01
CA ALA A 61 -4.61 13.37 -20.08
C ALA A 61 -5.07 14.17 -21.31
N THR A 62 -6.14 13.74 -21.96
CA THR A 62 -6.70 14.49 -23.10
C THR A 62 -7.13 15.90 -22.67
N ALA A 63 -6.72 16.91 -23.44
CA ALA A 63 -7.24 18.28 -23.35
C ALA A 63 -8.53 18.46 -24.18
N GLY A 64 -8.92 17.43 -24.93
CA GLY A 64 -10.15 17.40 -25.72
C GLY A 64 -11.39 17.06 -24.89
N PHE A 65 -12.51 16.97 -25.59
CA PHE A 65 -13.78 16.57 -25.01
C PHE A 65 -13.80 15.08 -24.67
N ILE A 66 -14.45 14.75 -23.56
CA ILE A 66 -14.78 13.39 -23.13
C ILE A 66 -16.26 13.34 -22.70
N THR A 67 -16.89 12.19 -22.88
CA THR A 67 -18.28 11.97 -22.49
C THR A 67 -18.38 11.62 -21.01
N PHE A 68 -19.26 12.33 -20.31
CA PHE A 68 -19.62 12.13 -18.91
C PHE A 68 -21.05 11.58 -18.85
N ASP A 69 -21.23 10.48 -18.13
CA ASP A 69 -22.55 9.95 -17.79
C ASP A 69 -23.06 10.65 -16.53
N VAL A 70 -23.69 11.80 -16.74
CA VAL A 70 -24.22 12.66 -15.68
C VAL A 70 -25.49 12.06 -15.11
N VAL A 71 -25.51 11.84 -13.79
CA VAL A 71 -26.66 11.35 -13.05
C VAL A 71 -27.40 12.52 -12.43
N LYS A 72 -28.68 12.65 -12.79
CA LYS A 72 -29.58 13.67 -12.25
C LYS A 72 -30.96 13.06 -12.06
N ASP A 73 -31.50 13.17 -10.84
CA ASP A 73 -32.84 12.69 -10.48
C ASP A 73 -33.09 11.21 -10.86
N GLY A 74 -32.08 10.37 -10.69
CA GLY A 74 -32.14 8.94 -11.02
C GLY A 74 -32.07 8.62 -12.52
N LYS A 75 -31.84 9.61 -13.38
CA LYS A 75 -31.62 9.44 -14.82
C LYS A 75 -30.18 9.76 -15.19
N THR A 76 -29.66 9.05 -16.19
CA THR A 76 -28.33 9.28 -16.74
C THR A 76 -28.43 9.97 -18.09
N THR A 77 -27.74 11.09 -18.25
CA THR A 77 -27.60 11.84 -19.50
C THR A 77 -26.14 11.91 -19.90
N LYS A 78 -25.86 11.85 -21.21
CA LYS A 78 -24.50 11.95 -21.73
C LYS A 78 -24.18 13.39 -22.05
N GLU A 79 -23.07 13.88 -21.51
CA GLU A 79 -22.60 15.24 -21.76
C GLU A 79 -21.14 15.24 -22.17
N SER A 80 -20.81 16.02 -23.21
CA SER A 80 -19.44 16.14 -23.72
C SER A 80 -18.79 17.40 -23.16
N LYS A 81 -17.77 17.24 -22.32
CA LYS A 81 -17.03 18.35 -21.69
C LYS A 81 -15.53 18.05 -21.67
N LYS A 82 -14.72 19.09 -21.46
CA LYS A 82 -13.29 18.99 -21.14
C LYS A 82 -13.11 18.91 -19.62
N ILE A 83 -11.98 18.39 -19.18
CA ILE A 83 -11.64 18.27 -17.74
C ILE A 83 -10.84 19.47 -17.27
N ALA A 84 -11.18 19.98 -16.09
CA ALA A 84 -10.49 21.05 -15.40
C ALA A 84 -10.35 20.76 -13.90
N PHE A 85 -9.53 21.57 -13.23
CA PHE A 85 -9.25 21.47 -11.80
C PHE A 85 -9.19 22.85 -11.15
N VAL A 86 -9.53 22.92 -9.86
CA VAL A 86 -9.25 24.11 -9.05
C VAL A 86 -7.74 24.19 -8.79
N LYS A 87 -7.13 25.34 -9.10
CA LYS A 87 -5.72 25.59 -8.80
C LYS A 87 -5.47 25.47 -7.29
N HIS A 88 -4.36 24.85 -6.90
CA HIS A 88 -4.00 24.56 -5.50
C HIS A 88 -4.85 23.50 -4.79
N ASN A 89 -5.75 22.79 -5.49
CA ASN A 89 -6.34 21.57 -4.93
C ASN A 89 -5.26 20.45 -4.75
N ARG A 90 -5.62 19.38 -4.05
CA ARG A 90 -4.76 18.21 -3.80
C ARG A 90 -4.08 17.76 -5.11
N PRO A 91 -2.75 17.53 -5.11
CA PRO A 91 -2.05 17.11 -6.31
C PRO A 91 -2.49 15.71 -6.76
N VAL A 92 -2.46 15.47 -8.08
CA VAL A 92 -2.76 14.16 -8.67
C VAL A 92 -1.52 13.27 -8.55
N ASP A 93 -1.66 12.14 -7.86
CA ASP A 93 -0.62 11.11 -7.73
C ASP A 93 -0.63 10.20 -8.96
N THR A 94 0.39 10.30 -9.81
CA THR A 94 0.53 9.50 -11.03
C THR A 94 0.46 7.99 -10.77
N LYS A 95 1.03 7.50 -9.66
CA LYS A 95 0.98 6.05 -9.35
C LYS A 95 -0.43 5.59 -9.02
N ARG A 96 -1.29 6.48 -8.47
CA ARG A 96 -2.71 6.17 -8.26
C ARG A 96 -3.46 6.20 -9.59
N VAL A 97 -3.16 7.16 -10.45
CA VAL A 97 -3.73 7.23 -11.81
C VAL A 97 -3.42 5.94 -12.58
N ASP A 98 -2.16 5.48 -12.57
CA ASP A 98 -1.75 4.24 -13.25
C ASP A 98 -2.54 3.03 -12.74
N LYS A 99 -2.79 2.94 -11.42
CA LYS A 99 -3.63 1.89 -10.84
C LYS A 99 -5.07 1.96 -11.35
N TYR A 100 -5.64 3.16 -11.44
CA TYR A 100 -6.98 3.33 -12.00
C TYR A 100 -7.03 2.94 -13.48
N ILE A 101 -6.03 3.32 -14.27
CA ILE A 101 -5.91 2.89 -15.67
C ILE A 101 -5.93 1.35 -15.78
N TYR A 102 -5.17 0.64 -14.93
CA TYR A 102 -5.16 -0.82 -14.94
C TYR A 102 -6.53 -1.43 -14.58
N ILE A 103 -7.20 -0.96 -13.53
CA ILE A 103 -8.50 -1.56 -13.14
C ILE A 103 -9.61 -1.21 -14.12
N ILE A 104 -9.58 -0.02 -14.74
CA ILE A 104 -10.53 0.37 -15.77
C ILE A 104 -10.34 -0.51 -17.02
N ALA A 105 -9.10 -0.63 -17.51
CA ALA A 105 -8.80 -1.44 -18.70
C ALA A 105 -9.05 -2.95 -18.51
N GLN A 106 -9.09 -3.43 -17.25
CA GLN A 106 -9.40 -4.83 -16.92
C GLN A 106 -10.87 -5.06 -16.55
N ASP A 107 -11.75 -4.07 -16.74
CA ASP A 107 -13.16 -4.10 -16.34
C ASP A 107 -13.39 -4.47 -14.85
N LYS A 108 -12.45 -4.05 -14.00
CA LYS A 108 -12.50 -4.19 -12.53
C LYS A 108 -12.88 -2.90 -11.83
N TYR A 109 -13.05 -1.81 -12.58
CA TYR A 109 -13.50 -0.53 -12.05
C TYR A 109 -15.00 -0.59 -11.77
N GLU A 110 -15.39 -0.32 -10.52
CA GLU A 110 -16.80 -0.22 -10.14
C GLU A 110 -17.40 1.09 -10.69
N LYS A 111 -18.28 0.96 -11.69
CA LYS A 111 -18.94 2.10 -12.35
C LYS A 111 -19.88 2.85 -11.40
N ALA A 112 -20.30 2.24 -10.29
CA ALA A 112 -21.06 2.90 -9.24
C ALA A 112 -20.24 3.91 -8.40
N TYR A 113 -18.91 3.98 -8.56
CA TYR A 113 -18.11 4.98 -7.84
C TYR A 113 -18.31 6.40 -8.42
N PRO A 114 -18.82 7.36 -7.62
CA PRO A 114 -19.19 8.67 -8.13
C PRO A 114 -17.96 9.53 -8.42
N ILE A 115 -18.03 10.32 -9.49
CA ILE A 115 -17.11 11.42 -9.75
C ILE A 115 -17.91 12.72 -9.60
N ILE A 116 -17.46 13.59 -8.71
CA ILE A 116 -18.16 14.85 -8.42
C ILE A 116 -17.49 15.97 -9.19
N VAL A 117 -18.27 16.68 -10.01
CA VAL A 117 -17.81 17.81 -10.81
C VAL A 117 -18.60 19.08 -10.48
N ALA A 118 -18.07 20.23 -10.87
CA ALA A 118 -18.80 21.49 -10.95
C ALA A 118 -18.64 22.09 -12.34
N GLU A 119 -19.61 22.90 -12.75
CA GLU A 119 -19.50 23.70 -13.98
C GLU A 119 -18.40 24.76 -13.79
N ALA A 120 -17.44 24.86 -14.70
CA ALA A 120 -16.30 25.77 -14.51
C ALA A 120 -16.74 27.24 -14.38
N GLU A 121 -17.79 27.66 -15.08
CA GLU A 121 -18.36 29.00 -14.93
C GLU A 121 -18.77 29.29 -13.48
N LYS A 122 -19.44 28.34 -12.83
CA LYS A 122 -19.90 28.45 -11.42
C LYS A 122 -18.77 28.41 -10.41
N VAL A 123 -17.61 27.91 -10.80
CA VAL A 123 -16.39 27.93 -9.99
C VAL A 123 -15.68 29.27 -10.15
N LEU A 124 -15.58 29.78 -11.38
CA LEU A 124 -15.00 31.09 -11.69
C LEU A 124 -15.83 32.26 -11.12
N GLU A 125 -17.17 32.15 -11.09
CA GLU A 125 -18.07 33.11 -10.43
C GLU A 125 -17.74 33.30 -8.93
N LYS A 126 -17.10 32.30 -8.31
CA LYS A 126 -16.69 32.30 -6.89
C LYS A 126 -15.22 32.67 -6.69
N GLU A 127 -14.61 33.27 -7.71
CA GLU A 127 -13.22 33.77 -7.68
C GLU A 127 -12.14 32.70 -7.49
N TYR A 128 -12.48 31.42 -7.69
CA TYR A 128 -11.49 30.36 -7.75
C TYR A 128 -10.78 30.38 -9.11
N THR A 129 -9.46 30.17 -9.10
CA THR A 129 -8.71 29.93 -10.34
C THR A 129 -8.91 28.49 -10.79
N VAL A 130 -9.32 28.31 -12.05
CA VAL A 130 -9.50 27.00 -12.69
C VAL A 130 -8.39 26.79 -13.72
N VAL A 131 -7.83 25.59 -13.78
CA VAL A 131 -6.80 25.18 -14.75
C VAL A 131 -7.24 23.94 -15.53
N ASP A 132 -6.81 23.84 -16.79
CA ASP A 132 -6.99 22.65 -17.62
C ASP A 132 -6.07 21.48 -17.19
N VAL A 133 -6.15 20.35 -17.89
CA VAL A 133 -5.31 19.17 -17.63
C VAL A 133 -3.80 19.40 -17.81
N ASN A 134 -3.41 20.47 -18.53
CA ASN A 134 -2.02 20.86 -18.77
C ASN A 134 -1.54 21.94 -17.78
N GLY A 135 -2.43 22.44 -16.91
CA GLY A 135 -2.14 23.48 -15.94
C GLY A 135 -2.33 24.91 -16.46
N ASN A 136 -2.91 25.09 -17.65
CA ASN A 136 -3.21 26.42 -18.18
C ASN A 136 -4.48 26.96 -17.54
N THR A 137 -4.47 28.24 -17.14
CA THR A 137 -5.65 28.91 -16.58
C THR A 137 -6.78 28.97 -17.61
N ILE A 138 -8.01 28.72 -17.17
CA ILE A 138 -9.21 28.76 -18.01
C ILE A 138 -9.91 30.12 -17.87
N ASP A 139 -10.18 30.75 -19.00
CA ASP A 139 -10.93 32.00 -19.08
C ASP A 139 -12.45 31.77 -19.06
N LYS A 140 -13.19 32.76 -18.54
CA LYS A 140 -14.66 32.73 -18.47
C LYS A 140 -15.33 32.47 -19.82
N SER A 141 -14.77 32.96 -20.93
CA SER A 141 -15.32 32.79 -22.28
C SER A 141 -15.34 31.36 -22.78
N THR A 142 -14.50 30.48 -22.21
CA THR A 142 -14.39 29.07 -22.61
C THR A 142 -14.87 28.10 -21.53
N ALA A 143 -15.29 28.63 -20.38
CA ALA A 143 -15.58 27.83 -19.19
C ALA A 143 -16.80 26.92 -19.35
N THR A 144 -17.75 27.24 -20.24
CA THR A 144 -18.87 26.36 -20.59
C THR A 144 -18.43 24.98 -21.08
N ASP A 145 -17.25 24.87 -21.71
CA ASP A 145 -16.72 23.61 -22.21
C ASP A 145 -16.25 22.67 -21.10
N TYR A 146 -16.08 23.16 -19.85
CA TYR A 146 -15.33 22.43 -18.82
C TYR A 146 -16.18 21.99 -17.64
N TYR A 147 -15.87 20.78 -17.18
CA TYR A 147 -16.18 20.31 -15.85
C TYR A 147 -14.95 20.32 -14.95
N VAL A 148 -15.09 20.98 -13.80
CA VAL A 148 -14.07 21.04 -12.75
C VAL A 148 -14.27 19.85 -11.82
N VAL A 149 -13.30 18.93 -11.78
CA VAL A 149 -13.38 17.75 -10.91
C VAL A 149 -13.13 18.16 -9.46
N LEU A 150 -14.13 17.96 -8.60
CA LEU A 150 -14.07 18.25 -7.16
C LEU A 150 -13.68 17.01 -6.34
N ASP A 151 -14.25 15.86 -6.69
CA ASP A 151 -13.84 14.54 -6.17
C ASP A 151 -13.68 13.54 -7.31
N GLY A 152 -12.67 12.69 -7.20
CA GLY A 152 -12.33 11.71 -8.22
C GLY A 152 -11.24 12.18 -9.18
N GLN A 153 -10.40 13.16 -8.81
CA GLN A 153 -9.30 13.66 -9.66
C GLN A 153 -8.44 12.55 -10.29
N HIS A 154 -8.03 11.54 -9.51
CA HIS A 154 -7.22 10.42 -10.01
C HIS A 154 -7.98 9.54 -11.02
N ARG A 155 -9.29 9.38 -10.80
CA ARG A 155 -10.19 8.59 -11.66
C ARG A 155 -10.45 9.34 -12.96
N GLY A 156 -10.85 10.62 -12.87
CA GLY A 156 -11.04 11.49 -14.03
C GLY A 156 -9.79 11.58 -14.91
N THR A 157 -8.60 11.76 -14.31
CA THR A 157 -7.33 11.75 -15.06
C THR A 157 -7.04 10.39 -15.72
N ALA A 158 -7.37 9.27 -15.07
CA ALA A 158 -7.21 7.94 -15.65
C ALA A 158 -8.09 7.73 -16.89
N PHE A 159 -9.38 8.09 -16.79
CA PHE A 159 -10.30 8.09 -17.94
C PHE A 159 -9.80 8.99 -19.07
N ALA A 160 -9.33 10.21 -18.74
CA ALA A 160 -8.80 11.15 -19.72
C ALA A 160 -7.55 10.63 -20.45
N LYS A 161 -6.67 9.91 -19.75
CA LYS A 161 -5.49 9.27 -20.34
C LYS A 161 -5.86 8.08 -21.23
N LEU A 162 -6.86 7.28 -20.83
CA LEU A 162 -7.38 6.19 -21.65
C LEU A 162 -8.02 6.73 -22.94
N ALA A 163 -8.83 7.79 -22.85
CA ALA A 163 -9.39 8.47 -24.02
C ALA A 163 -8.29 9.02 -24.94
N ALA A 164 -7.23 9.62 -24.39
CA ALA A 164 -6.07 10.08 -25.17
C ALA A 164 -5.31 8.93 -25.87
N ALA A 165 -5.37 7.71 -25.33
CA ALA A 165 -4.80 6.52 -25.95
C ALA A 165 -5.68 5.91 -27.06
N GLY A 166 -6.83 6.52 -27.36
CA GLY A 166 -7.76 6.10 -28.41
C GLY A 166 -8.87 5.17 -27.93
N GLU A 167 -9.02 4.96 -26.63
CA GLU A 167 -10.12 4.16 -26.08
C GLU A 167 -11.45 4.93 -26.17
N ALA A 168 -12.48 4.27 -26.71
CA ALA A 168 -13.85 4.78 -26.67
C ALA A 168 -14.41 4.59 -25.25
N ILE A 169 -14.09 5.53 -24.36
CA ILE A 169 -14.43 5.44 -22.94
C ILE A 169 -15.26 6.63 -22.47
N GLU A 170 -16.24 6.33 -21.61
CA GLU A 170 -17.13 7.30 -20.98
C GLU A 170 -16.82 7.34 -19.47
N ILE A 171 -16.96 8.50 -18.85
CA ILE A 171 -16.80 8.66 -17.40
C ILE A 171 -18.13 8.34 -16.73
N PRO A 172 -18.27 7.23 -15.98
CA PRO A 172 -19.53 6.81 -15.41
C PRO A 172 -19.88 7.57 -14.12
N ASN A 173 -21.17 7.58 -13.77
CA ASN A 173 -21.71 8.03 -12.48
C ASN A 173 -21.21 9.42 -12.04
N VAL A 174 -21.40 10.41 -12.89
CA VAL A 174 -20.93 11.78 -12.66
C VAL A 174 -22.04 12.60 -12.02
N HIS A 175 -21.73 13.31 -10.93
CA HIS A 175 -22.70 14.18 -10.25
C HIS A 175 -22.21 15.63 -10.28
N ILE A 176 -23.08 16.53 -10.75
CA ILE A 176 -22.78 17.96 -10.78
C ILE A 176 -23.12 18.58 -9.43
N ARG A 177 -22.18 19.32 -8.84
CA ARG A 177 -22.33 19.94 -7.52
C ARG A 177 -21.71 21.35 -7.47
N ASN A 178 -22.52 22.35 -7.79
CA ASN A 178 -22.12 23.76 -7.77
C ASN A 178 -22.22 24.38 -6.36
N LYS A 179 -21.51 23.82 -5.36
CA LYS A 179 -21.52 24.29 -3.95
C LYS A 179 -21.12 25.77 -3.81
N GLU A 180 -21.75 26.49 -2.88
CA GLU A 180 -21.41 27.89 -2.57
C GLU A 180 -19.95 28.05 -2.10
N ASN A 181 -19.53 27.25 -1.12
CA ASN A 181 -18.14 27.21 -0.65
C ASN A 181 -17.43 25.95 -1.17
N ILE A 182 -16.68 26.09 -2.27
CA ILE A 182 -15.93 24.99 -2.87
C ILE A 182 -14.73 24.59 -2.01
N GLY A 183 -14.04 25.56 -1.40
CA GLY A 183 -12.85 25.30 -0.59
C GLY A 183 -13.12 24.47 0.66
N GLU A 184 -14.20 24.78 1.38
CA GLU A 184 -14.66 23.97 2.53
C GLU A 184 -15.02 22.56 2.09
N TYR A 185 -15.80 22.42 1.02
CA TYR A 185 -16.17 21.12 0.46
C TYR A 185 -14.95 20.26 0.06
N LEU A 186 -13.96 20.87 -0.59
CA LEU A 186 -12.71 20.19 -0.94
C LEU A 186 -11.93 19.77 0.31
N THR A 187 -11.94 20.59 1.36
CA THR A 187 -11.26 20.27 2.62
C THR A 187 -11.90 19.06 3.29
N ASP A 188 -13.23 19.06 3.45
CA ASP A 188 -13.99 17.96 4.07
C ASP A 188 -13.75 16.62 3.38
N ILE A 189 -13.84 16.61 2.04
CA ILE A 189 -13.63 15.38 1.26
C ILE A 189 -12.20 14.90 1.35
N ASN A 190 -11.22 15.82 1.27
CA ASN A 190 -9.82 15.46 1.35
C ASN A 190 -9.45 14.86 2.73
N GLU A 191 -10.04 15.37 3.81
CA GLU A 191 -9.86 14.84 5.16
C GLU A 191 -10.51 13.46 5.34
N ALA A 192 -11.71 13.27 4.81
CA ALA A 192 -12.42 11.98 4.84
C ALA A 192 -11.71 10.90 3.99
N ALA A 193 -11.08 11.30 2.87
CA ALA A 193 -10.40 10.41 1.94
C ALA A 193 -9.02 9.94 2.45
N LYS A 194 -9.01 9.16 3.54
CA LYS A 194 -7.81 8.50 4.05
C LYS A 194 -7.36 7.37 3.13
N SER A 195 -6.05 7.33 2.88
CA SER A 195 -5.43 6.26 2.10
C SER A 195 -5.17 5.06 2.99
N TRP A 196 -5.17 3.85 2.43
CA TRP A 196 -4.86 2.64 3.18
C TRP A 196 -3.52 2.74 3.91
N ASP A 197 -3.56 2.50 5.21
CA ASP A 197 -2.39 2.35 6.04
C ASP A 197 -1.82 0.92 5.94
N ASN A 198 -0.84 0.58 6.79
CA ASN A 198 -0.30 -0.78 6.79
C ASN A 198 -1.24 -1.80 7.45
N LYS A 199 -2.06 -1.40 8.42
CA LYS A 199 -3.03 -2.30 9.04
C LYS A 199 -4.06 -2.75 8.01
N ASP A 200 -4.57 -1.81 7.21
CA ASP A 200 -5.50 -2.10 6.10
C ASP A 200 -4.90 -3.13 5.13
N LYS A 201 -3.64 -2.92 4.74
CA LYS A 201 -2.93 -3.84 3.84
C LYS A 201 -2.70 -5.23 4.44
N PHE A 202 -2.38 -5.32 5.74
CA PHE A 202 -2.19 -6.61 6.38
C PHE A 202 -3.49 -7.39 6.51
N ALA A 203 -4.59 -6.71 6.87
CA ALA A 203 -5.91 -7.32 6.95
C ALA A 203 -6.31 -7.95 5.61
N VAL A 204 -6.15 -7.21 4.52
CA VAL A 204 -6.45 -7.72 3.17
C VAL A 204 -5.46 -8.78 2.73
N ALA A 205 -4.17 -8.62 3.02
CA ALA A 205 -3.17 -9.63 2.70
C ALA A 205 -3.47 -10.97 3.41
N GLY A 206 -3.93 -10.94 4.66
CA GLY A 206 -4.36 -12.13 5.40
C GLY A 206 -5.57 -12.83 4.80
N LEU A 207 -6.48 -12.08 4.16
CA LEU A 207 -7.61 -12.62 3.42
C LEU A 207 -7.19 -13.30 2.10
N THR A 208 -6.19 -12.75 1.40
CA THR A 208 -5.87 -13.16 0.02
C THR A 208 -4.72 -14.14 -0.11
N THR A 209 -4.00 -14.44 0.96
CA THR A 209 -2.81 -15.30 0.93
C THR A 209 -3.01 -16.58 1.70
N GLU A 210 -2.34 -17.66 1.29
CA GLU A 210 -2.20 -18.89 2.08
C GLU A 210 -0.94 -18.89 2.97
N ASN A 211 -0.17 -17.80 2.96
CA ASN A 211 1.03 -17.69 3.78
C ASN A 211 0.69 -17.55 5.28
N GLU A 212 1.02 -18.59 6.07
CA GLU A 212 0.74 -18.68 7.50
C GLU A 212 1.31 -17.49 8.31
N VAL A 213 2.49 -16.97 7.92
CA VAL A 213 3.10 -15.81 8.58
C VAL A 213 2.21 -14.59 8.48
N ILE A 214 1.68 -14.33 7.29
CA ILE A 214 0.83 -13.16 7.03
C ILE A 214 -0.53 -13.33 7.70
N LYS A 215 -1.13 -14.53 7.66
CA LYS A 215 -2.39 -14.83 8.38
C LYS A 215 -2.23 -14.58 9.89
N THR A 216 -1.19 -15.14 10.50
CA THR A 216 -0.89 -14.97 11.94
C THR A 216 -0.71 -13.49 12.30
N ILE A 217 0.10 -12.74 11.53
CA ILE A 217 0.32 -11.32 11.79
C ILE A 217 -0.97 -10.51 11.61
N SER A 218 -1.77 -10.82 10.58
CA SER A 218 -3.06 -10.17 10.30
C SER A 218 -4.05 -10.36 11.45
N GLU A 219 -4.21 -11.58 11.96
CA GLU A 219 -5.06 -11.89 13.11
C GLU A 219 -4.67 -11.06 14.34
N LYS A 220 -3.37 -10.96 14.62
CA LYS A 220 -2.87 -10.19 15.76
C LYS A 220 -3.07 -8.69 15.58
N ILE A 221 -2.98 -8.19 14.35
CA ILE A 221 -3.35 -6.80 14.06
C ILE A 221 -4.85 -6.58 14.35
N GLY A 222 -5.70 -7.56 14.01
CA GLY A 222 -7.13 -7.56 14.37
C GLY A 222 -7.39 -7.54 15.89
N GLU A 223 -6.52 -8.17 16.68
CA GLU A 223 -6.53 -8.09 18.15
C GLU A 223 -6.05 -6.73 18.71
N GLY A 224 -5.59 -5.81 17.87
CA GLY A 224 -5.13 -4.47 18.27
C GLY A 224 -3.61 -4.26 18.22
N PHE A 225 -2.83 -5.27 17.80
CA PHE A 225 -1.39 -5.11 17.68
C PHE A 225 -1.00 -4.20 16.51
N ASN A 226 0.07 -3.44 16.70
CA ASN A 226 0.72 -2.69 15.63
C ASN A 226 1.42 -3.67 14.68
N PRO A 227 1.28 -3.50 13.35
CA PRO A 227 1.89 -4.39 12.37
C PRO A 227 3.40 -4.62 12.55
N SER A 228 4.14 -3.58 12.94
CA SER A 228 5.59 -3.69 13.17
C SER A 228 5.90 -4.56 14.38
N THR A 229 5.12 -4.43 15.46
CA THR A 229 5.32 -5.20 16.69
C THR A 229 4.90 -6.64 16.50
N ALA A 230 3.75 -6.90 15.86
CA ALA A 230 3.34 -8.24 15.48
C ALA A 230 4.40 -8.94 14.62
N SER A 231 4.94 -8.25 13.59
CA SER A 231 6.05 -8.80 12.80
C SER A 231 7.27 -9.13 13.65
N LEU A 232 7.66 -8.25 14.59
CA LEU A 232 8.80 -8.50 15.47
C LEU A 232 8.58 -9.68 16.42
N ILE A 233 7.36 -9.89 16.92
CA ILE A 233 7.02 -11.01 17.80
C ILE A 233 7.21 -12.36 17.09
N TYR A 234 6.70 -12.48 15.86
CA TYR A 234 6.65 -13.75 15.13
C TYR A 234 7.86 -14.01 14.23
N LEU A 235 8.59 -12.97 13.82
CA LEU A 235 9.70 -13.09 12.86
C LEU A 235 11.03 -12.55 13.38
N GLY A 236 11.04 -11.80 14.48
CA GLY A 236 12.20 -11.04 14.94
C GLY A 236 12.60 -9.88 13.99
N LYS A 237 11.85 -9.66 12.91
CA LYS A 237 12.10 -8.61 11.90
C LYS A 237 10.80 -7.97 11.45
N LYS A 238 10.89 -6.69 11.07
CA LYS A 238 9.77 -5.97 10.45
C LYS A 238 9.60 -6.43 9.01
N LEU A 239 8.34 -6.62 8.60
CA LEU A 239 8.00 -6.76 7.19
C LEU A 239 7.98 -5.37 6.53
N ASN A 240 8.59 -5.25 5.36
CA ASN A 240 8.59 -4.00 4.61
C ASN A 240 7.37 -3.90 3.69
N ALA A 241 7.04 -2.68 3.28
CA ALA A 241 5.87 -2.41 2.43
C ALA A 241 5.97 -3.07 1.03
N SER A 242 7.19 -3.28 0.52
CA SER A 242 7.39 -3.93 -0.78
C SER A 242 6.97 -5.39 -0.75
N LEU A 243 7.34 -6.13 0.30
CA LEU A 243 6.94 -7.52 0.50
C LEU A 243 5.43 -7.64 0.66
N LEU A 244 4.80 -6.76 1.43
CA LEU A 244 3.34 -6.75 1.58
C LEU A 244 2.62 -6.47 0.26
N ASN A 245 3.14 -5.56 -0.56
CA ASN A 245 2.58 -5.30 -1.90
C ASN A 245 2.71 -6.51 -2.83
N LYS A 246 3.73 -7.36 -2.67
CA LYS A 246 3.84 -8.62 -3.41
C LYS A 246 2.77 -9.63 -2.98
N VAL A 247 2.56 -9.77 -1.67
CA VAL A 247 1.48 -10.62 -1.12
C VAL A 247 0.12 -10.19 -1.67
N LEU A 248 -0.16 -8.88 -1.66
CA LEU A 248 -1.42 -8.33 -2.19
C LEU A 248 -1.63 -8.56 -3.69
N LYS A 249 -0.58 -8.89 -4.44
CA LYS A 249 -0.65 -9.26 -5.86
C LYS A 249 -0.72 -10.77 -6.09
N GLY A 250 -0.71 -11.58 -5.03
CA GLY A 250 -0.64 -13.03 -5.11
C GLY A 250 0.74 -13.57 -5.51
N GLU A 251 1.79 -12.76 -5.42
CA GLU A 251 3.15 -13.22 -5.71
C GLU A 251 3.72 -14.04 -4.54
N GLU A 252 4.55 -15.04 -4.85
CA GLU A 252 5.34 -15.74 -3.84
C GLU A 252 6.33 -14.77 -3.15
N ILE A 253 6.40 -14.86 -1.83
CA ILE A 253 7.28 -14.02 -1.02
C ILE A 253 8.38 -14.84 -0.35
N LYS A 254 9.57 -14.24 -0.32
CA LYS A 254 10.66 -14.68 0.55
C LYS A 254 10.74 -13.76 1.76
N LEU A 255 10.83 -14.35 2.95
CA LEU A 255 10.98 -13.58 4.18
C LEU A 255 12.29 -12.77 4.18
N PRO A 256 12.37 -11.65 4.92
CA PRO A 256 13.59 -10.88 5.07
C PRO A 256 14.76 -11.74 5.56
N LYS A 257 15.99 -11.40 5.17
CA LYS A 257 17.19 -12.11 5.65
C LYS A 257 17.24 -12.09 7.18
N GLY A 258 17.40 -13.27 7.79
CA GLY A 258 17.44 -13.44 9.24
C GLY A 258 16.07 -13.33 9.93
N ALA A 259 14.96 -13.34 9.18
CA ALA A 259 13.63 -13.57 9.73
C ALA A 259 13.35 -15.07 9.79
N THR A 260 12.92 -15.54 10.95
CA THR A 260 12.51 -16.93 11.16
C THR A 260 11.12 -16.91 11.75
N PHE A 261 10.15 -17.51 11.05
CA PHE A 261 8.80 -17.63 11.57
C PHE A 261 8.76 -18.65 12.69
N ASN A 262 8.32 -18.21 13.88
CA ASN A 262 8.09 -19.09 15.01
C ASN A 262 6.79 -18.68 15.72
N LYS A 263 5.70 -19.36 15.34
CA LYS A 263 4.36 -19.12 15.89
C LYS A 263 4.29 -19.40 17.38
N GLU A 264 4.85 -20.54 17.81
CA GLU A 264 4.81 -20.97 19.21
C GLU A 264 5.53 -19.99 20.13
N ARG A 265 6.73 -19.53 19.75
CA ARG A 265 7.49 -18.51 20.49
C ARG A 265 6.72 -17.20 20.60
N GLY A 266 6.13 -16.74 19.49
CA GLY A 266 5.36 -15.50 19.45
C GLY A 266 4.11 -15.57 20.33
N ASP A 267 3.36 -16.68 20.23
CA ASP A 267 2.17 -16.93 21.05
C ASP A 267 2.55 -17.04 22.53
N LYS A 268 3.65 -17.73 22.87
CA LYS A 268 4.18 -17.84 24.24
C LYS A 268 4.53 -16.47 24.83
N PHE A 269 5.18 -15.59 24.06
CA PHE A 269 5.47 -14.22 24.51
C PHE A 269 4.19 -13.46 24.85
N ILE A 270 3.19 -13.48 23.95
CA ILE A 270 1.93 -12.78 24.15
C ILE A 270 1.17 -13.35 25.36
N ILE A 271 1.08 -14.67 25.48
CA ILE A 271 0.39 -15.35 26.58
C ILE A 271 1.02 -14.96 27.92
N LEU A 272 2.35 -14.99 28.02
CA LEU A 272 3.04 -14.64 29.27
C LEU A 272 2.93 -13.15 29.61
N CYS A 273 2.97 -12.26 28.62
CA CYS A 273 2.68 -10.85 28.85
C CYS A 273 1.25 -10.63 29.36
N LYS A 274 0.25 -11.30 28.77
CA LYS A 274 -1.15 -11.24 29.25
C LYS A 274 -1.26 -11.80 30.67
N ALA A 275 -0.58 -12.91 30.97
CA ALA A 275 -0.53 -13.50 32.32
C ALA A 275 0.16 -12.56 33.34
N ALA A 276 1.09 -11.72 32.90
CA ALA A 276 1.70 -10.66 33.72
C ALA A 276 0.79 -9.41 33.87
N GLY A 277 -0.45 -9.45 33.39
CA GLY A 277 -1.42 -8.35 33.51
C GLY A 277 -1.32 -7.28 32.43
N MET A 278 -0.51 -7.50 31.39
CA MET A 278 -0.35 -6.52 30.31
C MET A 278 -1.54 -6.54 29.34
N SER A 279 -2.10 -5.37 29.04
CA SER A 279 -3.11 -5.21 27.98
C SER A 279 -2.48 -5.24 26.58
N VAL A 280 -3.27 -5.47 25.53
CA VAL A 280 -2.76 -5.45 24.14
C VAL A 280 -2.13 -4.10 23.80
N GLU A 281 -2.70 -2.99 24.27
CA GLU A 281 -2.17 -1.64 24.10
C GLU A 281 -0.79 -1.44 24.75
N GLN A 282 -0.47 -2.25 25.77
CA GLN A 282 0.86 -2.29 26.36
C GLN A 282 1.78 -3.20 25.54
N ILE A 283 1.39 -4.46 25.30
CA ILE A 283 2.23 -5.46 24.60
C ILE A 283 2.61 -4.97 23.20
N THR A 284 1.70 -4.26 22.52
CA THR A 284 1.96 -3.72 21.19
C THR A 284 3.06 -2.65 21.15
N LYS A 285 3.53 -2.15 22.29
CA LYS A 285 4.61 -1.17 22.32
C LYS A 285 5.94 -1.87 22.04
N ARG A 286 6.64 -1.34 21.04
CA ARG A 286 7.82 -1.96 20.42
C ARG A 286 8.91 -2.35 21.42
N TYR A 287 9.09 -1.55 22.45
CA TYR A 287 10.16 -1.73 23.43
C TYR A 287 10.03 -3.01 24.27
N TYR A 288 8.83 -3.59 24.45
CA TYR A 288 8.70 -4.86 25.17
C TYR A 288 9.29 -6.03 24.38
N ILE A 289 8.94 -6.17 23.11
CA ILE A 289 9.48 -7.25 22.28
C ILE A 289 10.95 -7.02 21.94
N GLU A 290 11.38 -5.76 21.74
CA GLU A 290 12.80 -5.45 21.53
C GLU A 290 13.64 -5.75 22.78
N GLY A 291 13.18 -5.33 23.96
CA GLY A 291 13.83 -5.65 25.23
C GLY A 291 13.89 -7.15 25.49
N PHE A 292 12.79 -7.87 25.26
CA PHE A 292 12.75 -9.34 25.40
C PHE A 292 13.73 -10.04 24.46
N ASN A 293 13.72 -9.66 23.17
CA ASN A 293 14.62 -10.27 22.19
C ASN A 293 16.09 -9.98 22.53
N SER A 294 16.43 -8.75 22.92
CA SER A 294 17.77 -8.40 23.37
C SER A 294 18.19 -9.18 24.62
N PHE A 295 17.28 -9.34 25.58
CA PHE A 295 17.55 -10.11 26.79
C PHE A 295 17.79 -11.59 26.49
N ALA A 296 16.94 -12.21 25.66
CA ALA A 296 17.08 -13.59 25.22
C ALA A 296 18.40 -13.81 24.45
N LEU A 297 18.82 -12.85 23.61
CA LEU A 297 20.11 -12.91 22.91
C LEU A 297 21.31 -12.85 23.87
N SER A 298 21.22 -12.05 24.93
CA SER A 298 22.29 -11.91 25.93
C SER A 298 22.36 -13.04 26.96
N THR A 299 21.30 -13.83 27.08
CA THR A 299 21.18 -14.92 28.05
C THR A 299 20.85 -16.23 27.31
N ASN A 300 19.58 -16.62 27.29
CA ASN A 300 18.99 -17.58 26.37
C ASN A 300 17.45 -17.45 26.44
N GLU A 301 16.76 -18.15 25.55
CA GLU A 301 15.31 -18.06 25.42
C GLU A 301 14.55 -18.58 26.66
N ASP A 302 15.02 -19.66 27.27
CA ASP A 302 14.38 -20.24 28.46
C ASP A 302 14.47 -19.31 29.66
N LYS A 303 15.65 -18.69 29.88
CA LYS A 303 15.85 -17.68 30.93
C LYS A 303 14.98 -16.46 30.71
N ALA A 304 14.89 -15.97 29.47
CA ALA A 304 14.05 -14.83 29.14
C ALA A 304 12.56 -15.11 29.38
N PHE A 305 12.05 -16.27 28.95
CA PHE A 305 10.67 -16.65 29.21
C PHE A 305 10.40 -16.94 30.69
N GLY A 306 11.36 -17.54 31.39
CA GLY A 306 11.32 -17.72 32.84
C GLY A 306 11.14 -16.39 33.56
N ALA A 307 11.98 -15.40 33.25
CA ALA A 307 11.88 -14.05 33.79
C ALA A 307 10.52 -13.39 33.49
N LEU A 308 10.05 -13.48 32.24
CA LEU A 308 8.77 -12.91 31.82
C LEU A 308 7.58 -13.48 32.62
N LYS A 309 7.59 -14.79 32.88
CA LYS A 309 6.55 -15.47 33.67
C LYS A 309 6.45 -14.94 35.10
N GLU A 310 7.55 -14.46 35.66
CA GLU A 310 7.64 -14.01 37.05
C GLU A 310 7.27 -12.52 37.23
N ILE A 311 7.21 -11.72 36.16
CA ILE A 311 6.87 -10.29 36.24
C ILE A 311 5.57 -10.05 37.00
N GLY A 312 4.54 -10.85 36.73
CA GLY A 312 3.23 -10.72 37.38
C GLY A 312 3.26 -10.94 38.90
N LYS A 313 4.31 -11.59 39.42
CA LYS A 313 4.48 -11.88 40.86
C LYS A 313 5.25 -10.81 41.62
N LEU A 314 5.82 -9.81 40.93
CA LEU A 314 6.51 -8.71 41.59
C LEU A 314 5.52 -7.82 42.35
N THR A 315 5.96 -7.33 43.52
CA THR A 315 5.31 -6.19 44.17
C THR A 315 5.28 -5.00 43.20
N ASP A 316 4.11 -4.37 43.07
CA ASP A 316 3.84 -3.26 42.16
C ASP A 316 4.15 -3.57 40.68
N SER A 317 4.00 -4.82 40.25
CA SER A 317 4.26 -5.29 38.88
C SER A 317 3.65 -4.37 37.81
N MET A 318 2.40 -3.93 37.98
CA MET A 318 1.73 -3.04 37.04
C MET A 318 2.34 -1.64 36.97
N ALA A 319 2.84 -1.09 38.08
CA ALA A 319 3.54 0.18 38.09
C ALA A 319 4.89 0.05 37.35
N LYS A 320 5.63 -1.04 37.61
CA LYS A 320 6.88 -1.36 36.93
C LYS A 320 6.70 -1.58 35.43
N ILE A 321 5.65 -2.29 35.01
CA ILE A 321 5.31 -2.44 33.58
C ILE A 321 5.02 -1.06 32.97
N LYS A 322 4.18 -0.23 33.61
CA LYS A 322 3.81 1.10 33.07
C LYS A 322 5.00 2.08 32.98
N SER A 323 6.03 1.91 33.80
CA SER A 323 7.24 2.75 33.77
C SER A 323 8.22 2.38 32.65
N VAL A 324 8.07 1.21 32.00
CA VAL A 324 8.86 0.85 30.81
C VAL A 324 8.56 1.80 29.66
N LYS A 325 9.58 2.54 29.19
CA LYS A 325 9.51 3.45 28.04
C LYS A 325 10.45 3.05 26.89
N GLU A 326 11.43 2.20 27.16
CA GLU A 326 12.43 1.73 26.21
C GLU A 326 12.85 0.28 26.52
N GLY A 327 13.60 -0.33 25.59
CA GLY A 327 13.98 -1.73 25.68
C GLY A 327 14.80 -2.04 26.94
N ASP A 328 15.72 -1.14 27.30
CA ASP A 328 16.61 -1.31 28.45
C ASP A 328 15.85 -1.31 29.79
N ASN A 329 14.75 -0.57 29.89
CA ASN A 329 13.85 -0.63 31.05
C ASN A 329 13.24 -2.02 31.19
N PHE A 330 12.83 -2.63 30.08
CA PHE A 330 12.25 -3.97 30.12
C PHE A 330 13.29 -5.05 30.39
N ILE A 331 14.50 -4.90 29.85
CA ILE A 331 15.65 -5.77 30.18
C ILE A 331 15.93 -5.72 31.68
N SER A 332 15.96 -4.53 32.28
CA SER A 332 16.16 -4.36 33.73
C SER A 332 15.06 -5.06 34.53
N LEU A 333 13.79 -4.91 34.13
CA LEU A 333 12.67 -5.60 34.77
C LEU A 333 12.78 -7.13 34.69
N LEU A 334 13.25 -7.67 33.56
CA LEU A 334 13.48 -9.11 33.40
C LEU A 334 14.65 -9.60 34.29
N LYS A 335 15.72 -8.81 34.44
CA LYS A 335 16.85 -9.12 35.34
C LYS A 335 16.43 -9.16 36.81
N ASP A 336 15.58 -8.24 37.24
CA ASP A 336 15.02 -8.24 38.60
C ASP A 336 14.29 -9.55 38.89
N CYS A 337 13.49 -10.02 37.93
CA CYS A 337 12.75 -11.28 38.05
C CYS A 337 13.67 -12.51 38.13
N MET A 338 14.77 -12.52 37.36
CA MET A 338 15.74 -13.62 37.42
C MET A 338 16.41 -13.71 38.79
N THR A 339 16.84 -12.58 39.35
CA THR A 339 17.53 -12.54 40.65
C THR A 339 16.66 -13.12 41.76
N ILE A 340 15.36 -12.81 41.74
CA ILE A 340 14.39 -13.31 42.73
C ILE A 340 14.13 -14.81 42.55
N ALA A 341 14.05 -15.29 41.30
CA ALA A 341 13.86 -16.72 41.00
C ALA A 341 15.07 -17.57 41.41
N GLU A 342 16.30 -17.05 41.25
CA GLU A 342 17.54 -17.73 41.65
C GLU A 342 17.72 -17.73 43.17
N GLN A 343 17.28 -16.69 43.89
CA GLN A 343 17.31 -16.63 45.36
C GLN A 343 16.28 -17.58 46.01
N GLY A 344 15.10 -17.77 45.41
CA GLY A 344 14.08 -18.69 45.93
C GLY A 344 14.36 -20.19 45.73
N LEU A 345 15.41 -20.55 44.98
CA LEU A 345 15.91 -21.92 44.80
C LEU A 345 17.03 -22.29 45.78
N GLY A 346 17.58 -21.32 46.52
CA GLY A 346 18.64 -21.55 47.51
C GLY A 346 18.16 -21.98 48.91
N ASP A 347 16.85 -21.83 49.18
CA ASP A 347 16.22 -22.13 50.48
C ASP A 347 15.30 -23.38 50.44
N ARG A 348 15.59 -24.36 49.57
CA ARG A 348 14.89 -25.65 49.56
C ARG A 348 15.79 -26.84 49.86
#